data_AF-A0A3A0EQV8-F1
#
_entry.id   AF-A0A3A0EQV8-F1
#
_cell.length_a   1.000
_cell.length_b   1.000
_cell.length_c   1.000
_cell.angle_alpha   90.00
_cell.angle_beta   90.00
_cell.angle_gamma   90.00
#
_symmetry.space_group_name_H-M   'P 1'
#
loop_
_entity.id
_entity.type
_entity.pdbx_description
1 polymer ?
#
loop_
_entity_poly.entity_id
_entity_poly.type
_entity_poly.pdbx_seq_one_letter_code
_entity_poly.pdbx_strand_id
1 'polypeptide(L)'
;MTAADPALINFLKEVERFGVYEDAAVKAKWGDDAVEVVQSSLLRDAAAAATEAQRQQGITGNVLARDQVRLKGIFEGLEGKTVTVKYPRLGYAAGRSFLVAAAAHDRDSNETILEGFVIL
;
A
#
# COMPACT_ATOMS: atom_id res chain seq x y z
N MET A 1 -18.01 -5.05 -3.44
CA MET A 1 -16.75 -4.70 -4.12
C MET A 1 -16.27 -3.39 -3.51
N THR A 2 -15.12 -3.38 -2.85
CA THR A 2 -14.55 -2.15 -2.30
C THR A 2 -13.27 -1.87 -3.07
N ALA A 3 -13.26 -0.77 -3.83
CA ALA A 3 -12.08 -0.30 -4.53
C ALA A 3 -10.98 0.07 -3.53
N ALA A 4 -9.71 -0.05 -3.93
CA ALA A 4 -8.58 0.43 -3.13
C ALA A 4 -8.73 1.94 -2.90
N ASP A 5 -8.46 2.37 -1.67
CA ASP A 5 -8.59 3.76 -1.24
C ASP A 5 -7.74 4.69 -2.12
N PRO A 6 -8.31 5.74 -2.75
CA PRO A 6 -7.55 6.74 -3.48
C PRO A 6 -6.37 7.34 -2.69
N ALA A 7 -6.46 7.38 -1.36
CA ALA A 7 -5.38 7.80 -0.48
C ALA A 7 -4.16 6.85 -0.55
N LEU A 8 -4.40 5.54 -0.66
CA LEU A 8 -3.34 4.54 -0.83
C LEU A 8 -2.66 4.68 -2.19
N ILE A 9 -3.43 4.95 -3.25
CA ILE A 9 -2.91 5.12 -4.61
C ILE A 9 -2.05 6.39 -4.72
N ASN A 10 -2.46 7.48 -4.10
CA ASN A 10 -1.70 8.73 -4.09
C ASN A 10 -0.46 8.65 -3.19
N PHE A 11 -0.52 7.89 -2.10
CA PHE A 11 0.62 7.65 -1.22
C PHE A 11 1.79 6.94 -1.92
N LEU A 12 1.50 5.92 -2.75
CA LEU A 12 2.54 5.19 -3.48
C LEU A 12 3.25 6.04 -4.56
N LYS A 13 2.76 7.24 -4.86
CA LYS A 13 3.30 8.13 -5.90
C LYS A 13 4.21 9.24 -5.36
N GLU A 14 4.19 9.52 -4.06
CA GLU A 14 4.96 10.62 -3.47
C GLU A 14 6.29 10.14 -2.88
N VAL A 15 7.38 10.82 -3.25
CA VAL A 15 8.75 10.44 -2.88
C VAL A 15 9.12 10.93 -1.48
N GLU A 16 8.73 12.16 -1.09
CA GLU A 16 8.91 12.71 0.27
C GLU A 16 7.84 13.78 0.58
N ARG A 17 7.54 14.00 1.87
CA ARG A 17 6.64 15.05 2.35
C ARG A 17 7.35 15.95 3.36
N PHE A 18 7.20 17.27 3.21
CA PHE A 18 7.73 18.28 4.13
C PHE A 18 6.61 19.02 4.87
N GLY A 19 6.85 19.40 6.12
CA GLY A 19 5.95 20.26 6.89
C GLY A 19 6.71 21.00 7.99
N VAL A 20 6.39 22.28 8.20
CA VAL A 20 6.90 23.11 9.30
C VAL A 20 5.87 23.09 10.42
N TYR A 21 6.31 22.88 11.66
CA TYR A 21 5.42 22.83 12.82
C TYR A 21 5.99 23.67 13.98
N GLU A 22 5.12 24.51 14.56
CA GLU A 22 5.39 25.18 15.83
C GLU A 22 4.69 24.43 16.96
N ASP A 23 5.45 23.94 17.95
CA ASP A 23 4.88 23.38 19.19
C ASP A 23 4.57 24.52 20.18
N ALA A 24 3.29 24.71 20.50
CA ALA A 24 2.82 25.75 21.40
C ALA A 24 3.38 25.62 22.84
N ALA A 25 3.67 24.40 23.31
CA ALA A 25 4.25 24.17 24.63
C ALA A 25 5.75 24.52 24.68
N VAL A 26 6.46 24.34 23.56
CA VAL A 26 7.87 24.74 23.40
C VAL A 26 7.97 26.25 23.25
N LYS A 27 7.12 26.86 22.43
CA LYS A 27 7.00 28.32 22.25
C LYS A 27 6.70 29.03 23.58
N ALA A 28 5.81 28.48 24.39
CA ALA A 28 5.48 29.02 25.71
C ALA A 28 6.65 28.96 26.72
N LYS A 29 7.61 28.03 26.54
CA LYS A 29 8.76 27.87 27.44
C LYS A 29 10.00 28.66 27.01
N TRP A 30 10.20 28.86 25.71
CA TRP A 30 11.44 29.41 25.15
C TRP A 30 11.24 30.75 24.42
N GLY A 31 10.00 31.23 24.28
CA GLY A 31 9.70 32.50 23.63
C GLY A 31 10.12 32.52 22.16
N ASP A 32 10.64 33.65 21.69
CA ASP A 32 11.09 33.84 20.30
C ASP A 32 12.40 33.07 19.97
N ASP A 33 13.12 32.57 20.99
CA ASP A 33 14.31 31.73 20.85
C ASP A 33 13.99 30.23 20.67
N ALA A 34 12.71 29.87 20.54
CA ALA A 34 12.29 28.52 20.22
C ALA A 34 12.81 28.15 18.82
N VAL A 35 13.98 27.51 18.76
CA VAL A 35 14.60 27.01 17.54
C VAL A 35 13.55 26.24 16.74
N GLU A 36 13.35 26.65 15.50
CA GLU A 36 12.49 25.99 14.53
C GLU A 36 13.07 24.59 14.26
N VAL A 37 12.60 23.59 15.01
CA VAL A 37 13.02 22.20 14.82
C VAL A 37 12.30 21.68 13.59
N VAL A 38 12.94 21.81 12.42
CA VAL A 38 12.48 21.19 11.19
C VAL A 38 12.76 19.70 11.28
N GLN A 39 11.79 18.93 11.79
CA GLN A 39 11.86 17.48 11.76
C GLN A 39 11.35 16.98 10.41
N SER A 40 12.29 16.56 9.55
CA SER A 40 11.95 15.77 8.36
C SER A 40 11.66 14.33 8.79
N SER A 41 10.38 13.96 8.83
CA SER A 41 9.91 12.63 9.16
C SER A 41 8.58 12.40 8.46
N LEU A 42 8.38 11.21 7.89
CA LEU A 42 7.07 10.78 7.36
C LEU A 42 5.99 10.70 8.46
N LEU A 43 6.40 10.69 9.73
CA LEU A 43 5.56 10.69 10.92
C LEU A 43 5.71 12.02 11.65
N ARG A 44 4.89 12.99 11.25
CA ARG A 44 4.95 14.39 11.71
C ARG A 44 4.57 14.56 13.19
N ASP A 45 3.60 13.80 13.65
CA ASP A 45 3.03 13.87 15.00
C ASP A 45 2.55 12.49 15.45
N ALA A 46 2.18 12.34 16.72
CA ALA A 46 1.71 11.07 17.27
C ALA A 46 0.46 10.53 16.56
N ALA A 47 -0.39 11.43 16.02
CA ALA A 47 -1.55 11.05 15.23
C ALA A 47 -1.16 10.51 13.85
N ALA A 48 -0.15 11.10 13.20
CA ALA A 48 0.44 10.60 11.96
C ALA A 48 1.13 9.26 12.18
N ALA A 49 1.84 9.08 13.31
CA ALA A 49 2.43 7.81 13.71
C ALA A 49 1.38 6.72 13.92
N ALA A 50 0.27 7.03 14.59
CA ALA A 50 -0.85 6.10 14.76
C ALA A 50 -1.54 5.76 13.43
N THR A 51 -1.70 6.75 12.54
CA THR A 51 -2.26 6.56 11.20
C THR A 51 -1.39 5.63 10.36
N GLU A 52 -0.07 5.84 10.37
CA GLU A 52 0.87 4.98 9.67
C GLU A 52 0.97 3.59 10.29
N ALA A 53 0.90 3.47 11.62
CA ALA A 53 0.87 2.18 12.30
C ALA A 53 -0.40 1.39 11.92
N GLN A 54 -1.56 2.03 11.86
CA GLN A 54 -2.80 1.41 11.35
C GLN A 54 -2.67 1.02 9.87
N ARG A 55 -2.02 1.85 9.05
CA ARG A 55 -1.76 1.54 7.64
C ARG A 55 -0.87 0.31 7.51
N GLN A 56 0.22 0.26 8.27
CA GLN A 56 1.14 -0.87 8.31
C GLN A 56 0.43 -2.13 8.81
N GLN A 57 -0.35 -2.07 9.89
CA GLN A 57 -1.18 -3.19 10.33
C GLN A 57 -2.19 -3.64 9.29
N GLY A 58 -2.79 -2.73 8.52
CA GLY A 58 -3.67 -3.09 7.41
C GLY A 58 -2.96 -3.87 6.30
N ILE A 59 -1.66 -3.62 6.10
CA ILE A 59 -0.84 -4.27 5.07
C ILE A 59 -0.20 -5.56 5.59
N THR A 60 0.42 -5.53 6.78
CA THR A 60 1.22 -6.63 7.34
C THR A 60 0.50 -7.47 8.37
N GLY A 61 -0.62 -6.98 8.92
CA GLY A 61 -1.45 -7.70 9.89
C GLY A 61 -2.32 -8.78 9.25
N ASN A 62 -2.49 -8.75 7.93
CA ASN A 62 -3.10 -9.85 7.20
C ASN A 62 -2.04 -10.90 6.89
N VAL A 63 -2.38 -12.18 7.02
CA VAL A 63 -1.51 -13.28 6.55
C VAL A 63 -1.47 -13.20 5.03
N LEU A 64 -0.47 -12.51 4.48
CA LEU A 64 -0.28 -12.36 3.05
C LEU A 64 0.45 -13.58 2.51
N ALA A 65 -0.23 -14.41 1.72
CA ALA A 65 0.41 -15.45 0.94
C ALA A 65 0.82 -14.86 -0.41
N ARG A 66 2.11 -14.96 -0.76
CA ARG A 66 2.55 -14.69 -2.15
C ARG A 66 2.03 -15.77 -3.07
N ASP A 67 1.47 -15.37 -4.19
CA ASP A 67 0.96 -16.29 -5.20
C ASP A 67 1.22 -15.77 -6.61
N GLN A 68 1.25 -16.70 -7.57
CA GLN A 68 1.48 -16.43 -8.99
C GLN A 68 0.37 -17.04 -9.83
N VAL A 69 -0.21 -16.22 -10.70
CA VAL A 69 -1.35 -16.58 -11.54
C VAL A 69 -0.94 -16.52 -12.99
N ARG A 70 -1.23 -17.57 -13.75
CA ARG A 70 -1.06 -17.56 -15.21
C ARG A 70 -2.42 -17.47 -15.87
N LEU A 71 -2.60 -16.46 -16.70
CA LEU A 71 -3.82 -16.20 -17.45
C LEU A 71 -3.50 -16.23 -18.94
N LYS A 72 -4.36 -16.83 -19.74
CA LYS A 72 -4.19 -16.85 -21.20
C LYS A 72 -4.69 -15.53 -21.80
N GLY A 73 -3.86 -14.87 -22.59
CA GLY A 73 -4.12 -13.56 -23.20
C GLY A 73 -3.36 -12.42 -22.53
N ILE A 74 -3.65 -11.20 -22.98
CA ILE A 74 -3.00 -9.96 -22.57
C ILE A 74 -3.82 -9.29 -21.47
N PHE A 75 -3.25 -9.21 -20.26
CA PHE A 75 -3.88 -8.55 -19.11
C PHE A 75 -2.95 -7.46 -18.55
N GLU A 76 -2.96 -6.30 -19.20
CA GLU A 76 -2.13 -5.14 -18.84
C GLU A 76 -2.85 -4.19 -17.87
N GLY A 77 -2.06 -3.41 -17.12
CA GLY A 77 -2.57 -2.36 -16.23
C GLY A 77 -3.37 -2.88 -15.02
N LEU A 78 -3.10 -4.13 -14.60
CA LEU A 78 -3.66 -4.73 -13.40
C LEU A 78 -2.85 -4.44 -12.14
N GLU A 79 -1.64 -3.91 -12.29
CA GLU A 79 -0.72 -3.58 -11.19
C GLU A 79 -1.36 -2.57 -10.23
N GLY A 80 -1.23 -2.86 -8.93
CA GLY A 80 -1.87 -2.08 -7.87
C GLY A 80 -3.38 -2.26 -7.76
N LYS A 81 -4.00 -3.11 -8.59
CA LYS A 81 -5.44 -3.43 -8.49
C LYS A 81 -5.65 -4.74 -7.73
N THR A 82 -6.77 -4.79 -7.02
CA THR A 82 -7.27 -6.02 -6.41
C THR A 82 -8.18 -6.74 -7.40
N VAL A 83 -7.85 -8.00 -7.70
CA VAL A 83 -8.65 -8.90 -8.54
C VAL A 83 -9.14 -10.08 -7.71
N THR A 84 -10.17 -10.79 -8.19
CA THR A 84 -10.66 -12.00 -7.53
C THR A 84 -10.09 -13.22 -8.22
N VAL A 85 -9.30 -14.02 -7.50
CA VAL A 85 -8.76 -15.29 -8.00
C VAL A 85 -9.57 -16.46 -7.46
N LYS A 86 -9.88 -17.44 -8.32
CA LYS A 86 -10.61 -18.65 -7.95
C LYS A 86 -9.77 -19.88 -8.24
N TYR A 87 -9.26 -20.52 -7.19
CA TYR A 87 -8.53 -21.79 -7.28
C TYR A 87 -9.27 -22.88 -6.53
N PRO A 88 -10.08 -23.70 -7.22
CA PRO A 88 -10.76 -24.83 -6.59
C PRO A 88 -9.77 -25.80 -5.93
N ARG A 89 -8.57 -25.99 -6.50
CA ARG A 89 -7.54 -26.92 -6.00
C ARG A 89 -6.83 -26.45 -4.73
N LEU A 90 -6.80 -25.15 -4.46
CA LEU A 90 -6.13 -24.56 -3.29
C LEU A 90 -7.14 -24.09 -2.22
N GLY A 91 -8.40 -24.52 -2.31
CA GLY A 91 -9.45 -24.13 -1.35
C GLY A 91 -10.03 -22.73 -1.56
N TYR A 92 -9.70 -22.04 -2.66
CA TYR A 92 -10.25 -20.73 -3.01
C TYR A 92 -11.46 -20.83 -3.95
N ALA A 93 -12.32 -21.83 -3.76
CA ALA A 93 -13.46 -22.08 -4.63
C ALA A 93 -14.47 -20.90 -4.64
N ALA A 94 -14.65 -20.23 -3.50
CA ALA A 94 -15.48 -19.03 -3.37
C ALA A 94 -14.84 -17.75 -3.98
N GLY A 95 -13.56 -17.82 -4.34
CA GLY A 95 -12.76 -16.67 -4.73
C GLY A 95 -12.07 -15.99 -3.55
N ARG A 96 -10.87 -15.47 -3.79
CA ARG A 96 -10.11 -14.67 -2.84
C ARG A 96 -9.65 -13.37 -3.47
N SER A 97 -9.50 -12.34 -2.64
CA SER A 97 -8.93 -11.06 -3.06
C SER A 97 -7.44 -11.22 -3.26
N PHE A 98 -6.96 -10.85 -4.44
CA PHE A 98 -5.56 -10.90 -4.84
C PHE A 98 -5.12 -9.50 -5.25
N LEU A 99 -4.16 -8.94 -4.54
CA LEU A 99 -3.53 -7.67 -4.89
C LEU A 99 -2.39 -7.95 -5.88
N VAL A 100 -2.52 -7.43 -7.10
CA VAL A 100 -1.50 -7.58 -8.14
C VAL A 100 -0.34 -6.64 -7.85
N ALA A 101 0.83 -7.20 -7.61
CA ALA A 101 2.08 -6.46 -7.42
C ALA A 101 2.80 -6.23 -8.77
N ALA A 102 2.77 -7.23 -9.66
CA ALA A 102 3.38 -7.15 -10.98
C ALA A 102 2.54 -7.93 -12.00
N ALA A 103 2.50 -7.45 -13.24
CA ALA A 103 1.89 -8.16 -14.36
C ALA A 103 2.87 -8.20 -15.53
N ALA A 104 3.28 -9.40 -15.94
CA ALA A 104 4.21 -9.60 -17.06
C ALA A 104 3.52 -10.40 -18.17
N HIS A 105 3.51 -9.85 -19.39
CA HIS A 105 3.02 -10.57 -20.55
C HIS A 105 4.16 -11.26 -21.30
N ASP A 106 4.03 -12.56 -21.51
CA ASP A 106 4.89 -13.34 -22.38
C ASP A 106 4.24 -13.48 -23.76
N ARG A 107 4.92 -12.92 -24.78
CA ARG A 107 4.45 -12.89 -26.17
C ARG A 107 4.51 -14.25 -26.84
N ASP A 108 5.43 -15.13 -26.43
CA ASP A 108 5.64 -16.42 -27.09
C ASP A 108 4.56 -17.42 -26.69
N SER A 109 4.19 -17.43 -25.41
CA SER A 109 3.11 -18.27 -24.88
C SER A 109 1.72 -17.62 -24.97
N ASN A 110 1.66 -16.32 -25.27
CA ASN A 110 0.46 -15.49 -25.20
C ASN A 110 -0.24 -15.62 -23.84
N GLU A 111 0.56 -15.60 -22.77
CA GLU A 111 0.11 -15.66 -21.39
C GLU A 111 0.50 -14.38 -20.64
N THR A 112 -0.28 -14.02 -19.63
CA THR A 112 0.08 -13.00 -18.65
C THR A 112 0.27 -13.68 -17.30
N ILE A 113 1.43 -13.42 -16.69
CA ILE A 113 1.78 -13.85 -15.34
C ILE A 113 1.50 -12.69 -14.40
N LEU A 114 0.61 -12.90 -13.44
CA LEU A 114 0.35 -11.96 -12.35
C LEU A 114 1.05 -12.46 -11.10
N GLU A 115 1.87 -11.59 -10.50
CA GLU A 115 2.48 -11.84 -9.20
C GLU A 115 1.83 -10.93 -8.17
N GLY A 116 1.59 -11.44 -6.97
CA GLY A 116 0.87 -10.66 -5.98
C GLY A 116 0.64 -11.38 -4.68
N PHE A 117 -0.28 -10.81 -3.90
CA PHE A 117 -0.59 -11.26 -2.56
C PHE A 117 -2.05 -11.64 -2.45
N VAL A 118 -2.31 -12.86 -1.98
CA VAL A 118 -3.65 -13.30 -1.58
C VAL A 118 -3.92 -12.74 -0.19
N ILE A 119 -5.03 -12.00 -0.07
CA ILE A 119 -5.54 -11.50 1.19
C ILE A 119 -6.43 -12.61 1.79
N LEU A 120 -5.94 -13.26 2.85
CA LEU A 120 -6.59 -14.40 3.51
C LEU A 120 -7.67 -13.98 4.51
#